data_AF-A0A3E0AHX3-F1
#
_entry.id   AF-A0A3E0AHX3-F1
#
_cell.length_a   1.000
_cell.length_b   1.000
_cell.length_c   1.000
_cell.angle_alpha   90.00
_cell.angle_beta   90.00
_cell.angle_gamma   90.00
#
_symmetry.space_group_name_H-M   'P 1'
#
loop_
_entity.id
_entity.type
_entity.pdbx_description
1 polymer ?
#
loop_
_entity_poly.entity_id
_entity_poly.type
_entity_poly.pdbx_seq_one_letter_code
_entity_poly.pdbx_strand_id
1 'polypeptide(L)'
;MPLSYKGIVRAIHYSGEIVSKKSDVYQICVQGYLKANWAEWLQSVQVRHKRNGVTILTGQVIDQSALQGLLDYLFDMGITILSLKRLDTHPKMDFLHHSLFHSIYLA
;
A
#
# COMPACT_ATOMS: atom_id res chain seq x y z
N MET A 1 4.35 -45.28 -2.76
CA MET A 1 3.67 -44.52 -1.68
C MET A 1 4.28 -43.13 -1.59
N PRO A 2 3.54 -42.05 -1.85
CA PRO A 2 3.99 -40.69 -1.56
C PRO A 2 3.17 -40.03 -0.43
N LEU A 3 3.87 -39.19 0.31
CA LEU A 3 3.49 -38.58 1.58
C LEU A 3 2.30 -37.62 1.46
N SER A 4 1.42 -37.70 2.45
CA SER A 4 0.15 -36.99 2.56
C SER A 4 0.35 -35.48 2.77
N TYR A 5 -0.15 -34.69 1.83
CA TYR A 5 -0.28 -33.22 1.84
C TYR A 5 -1.21 -32.68 2.94
N LYS A 6 -1.85 -33.56 3.74
CA LYS A 6 -2.74 -33.21 4.86
C LYS A 6 -2.03 -32.51 6.03
N GLY A 7 -0.69 -32.45 6.04
CA GLY A 7 0.08 -31.83 7.11
C GLY A 7 0.23 -30.31 7.02
N ILE A 8 0.24 -29.74 5.81
CA ILE A 8 0.58 -28.32 5.61
C ILE A 8 -0.64 -27.42 5.80
N VAL A 9 -1.83 -27.91 5.44
CA VAL A 9 -3.07 -27.11 5.51
C VAL A 9 -3.62 -26.99 6.94
N ARG A 10 -3.08 -27.74 7.91
CA ARG A 10 -3.55 -27.77 9.30
C ARG A 10 -2.77 -26.85 10.25
N ALA A 11 -1.72 -26.20 9.76
CA ALA A 11 -0.90 -25.25 10.52
C ALA A 11 -1.39 -23.79 10.39
N ILE A 12 -2.60 -23.56 9.91
CA ILE A 12 -3.33 -22.29 10.14
C ILE A 12 -4.28 -22.46 11.32
N HIS A 13 -3.73 -22.99 12.42
CA HIS A 13 -4.27 -22.74 13.75
C HIS A 13 -3.88 -21.30 14.08
N TYR A 14 -4.86 -20.43 14.20
CA TYR A 14 -4.68 -19.02 14.59
C TYR A 14 -4.25 -18.94 16.07
N SER A 15 -3.00 -19.29 16.37
CA SER A 15 -2.30 -18.85 17.57
C SER A 15 -1.60 -17.54 17.24
N GLY A 16 -1.84 -16.52 18.07
CA GLY A 16 -1.66 -15.11 17.74
C GLY A 16 -0.29 -14.64 17.21
N GLU A 17 -0.32 -13.40 16.70
CA GLU A 17 0.76 -12.61 16.09
C GLU A 17 0.98 -12.96 14.60
N ILE A 18 0.77 -12.08 13.62
CA ILE A 18 1.16 -10.68 13.50
C ILE A 18 0.00 -9.93 12.80
N VAL A 19 -0.70 -9.03 13.50
CA VAL A 19 -1.43 -7.97 12.79
C VAL A 19 -0.35 -7.06 12.22
N SER A 20 0.16 -7.39 11.03
CA SER A 20 1.00 -6.48 10.28
C SER A 20 0.06 -5.34 9.91
N LYS A 21 0.06 -4.27 10.71
CA LYS A 21 -0.66 -3.04 10.39
C LYS A 21 -0.33 -2.75 8.93
N LYS A 22 -1.33 -2.86 8.06
CA LYS A 22 -1.16 -2.73 6.62
C LYS A 22 -0.84 -1.26 6.37
N SER A 23 0.45 -0.91 6.41
CA SER A 23 0.90 0.44 6.10
C SER A 23 0.79 0.62 4.60
N ASP A 24 -0.31 1.26 4.20
CA ASP A 24 -0.56 1.57 2.81
C ASP A 24 0.43 2.65 2.35
N VAL A 25 1.16 2.33 1.29
CA VAL A 25 2.06 3.28 0.64
C VAL A 25 1.25 4.06 -0.37
N TYR A 26 1.40 5.39 -0.37
CA TYR A 26 0.73 6.25 -1.33
C TYR A 26 1.76 7.04 -2.14
N GLN A 27 1.45 7.23 -3.41
CA GLN A 27 2.10 8.17 -4.30
C GLN A 27 1.16 9.32 -4.61
N ILE A 28 1.59 10.54 -4.31
CA ILE A 28 0.84 11.78 -4.55
C ILE A 28 1.67 12.66 -5.49
N CYS A 29 1.07 13.08 -6.59
CA CYS A 29 1.70 14.00 -7.55
C CYS A 29 0.99 15.35 -7.45
N VAL A 30 1.75 16.42 -7.26
CA VAL A 30 1.21 17.78 -7.09
C VAL A 30 1.93 18.78 -7.99
N GLN A 31 1.25 19.85 -8.38
CA GLN A 31 1.84 20.96 -9.11
C GLN A 31 2.55 21.92 -8.15
N GLY A 32 3.79 22.30 -8.47
CA GLY A 32 4.60 23.21 -7.67
C GLY A 32 5.41 22.51 -6.57
N TYR A 33 5.85 23.30 -5.60
CA TYR A 33 6.68 22.86 -4.47
C TYR A 33 5.89 22.93 -3.18
N LEU A 34 6.20 22.02 -2.26
CA LEU A 34 5.56 21.93 -0.96
C LEU A 34 6.45 22.53 0.13
N LYS A 35 5.86 23.32 1.04
CA LYS A 35 6.56 23.86 2.21
C LYS A 35 6.66 22.78 3.29
N ALA A 36 7.75 22.73 4.05
CA ALA A 36 8.19 21.57 4.86
C ALA A 36 7.15 20.90 5.82
N ASN A 37 6.05 21.56 6.16
CA ASN A 37 5.07 21.10 7.15
C ASN A 37 4.28 19.83 6.77
N TRP A 38 4.41 19.33 5.54
CA TRP A 38 3.68 18.11 5.10
C TRP A 38 4.33 16.79 5.54
N ALA A 39 5.59 16.81 5.96
CA ALA A 39 6.35 15.59 6.22
C ALA A 39 5.82 14.76 7.40
N GLU A 40 5.07 15.36 8.32
CA GLU A 40 4.55 14.69 9.52
C GLU A 40 3.46 13.65 9.21
N TRP A 41 2.76 13.78 8.07
CA TRP A 41 1.70 12.85 7.66
C TRP A 41 2.21 11.61 6.93
N LEU A 42 3.47 11.61 6.48
CA LEU A 42 4.08 10.50 5.74
C LEU A 42 5.31 9.95 6.47
N GLN A 43 5.30 8.65 6.74
CA GLN A 43 6.46 7.91 7.18
C GLN A 43 7.30 7.46 5.98
N SER A 44 8.62 7.41 6.17
CA SER A 44 9.57 6.91 5.16
C SER A 44 9.38 7.55 3.78
N VAL A 45 9.27 8.89 3.76
CA VAL A 45 8.88 9.62 2.55
C VAL A 45 10.06 9.82 1.58
N GLN A 46 9.77 9.64 0.30
CA GLN A 46 10.61 10.04 -0.81
C GLN A 46 9.97 11.23 -1.52
N VAL A 47 10.74 12.30 -1.70
CA VAL A 47 10.32 13.49 -2.45
C VAL A 47 11.12 13.58 -3.73
N ARG A 48 10.43 13.75 -4.85
CA ARG A 48 11.07 13.95 -6.15
C ARG A 48 10.50 15.17 -6.83
N HIS A 49 11.35 16.14 -7.11
CA HIS A 49 11.01 17.30 -7.93
C HIS A 49 11.34 17.02 -9.39
N LYS A 50 10.35 17.21 -10.27
CA LYS A 50 10.54 17.14 -11.72
C LYS A 50 10.84 18.52 -12.29
N ARG A 51 11.59 18.56 -13.40
CA ARG A 51 11.94 19.79 -14.13
C ARG A 51 10.72 20.58 -14.64
N ASN A 52 9.57 19.94 -14.79
CA ASN A 52 8.31 20.59 -15.18
C ASN A 52 7.55 21.23 -14.00
N GLY A 53 8.20 21.36 -12.84
CA GLY A 53 7.59 21.94 -11.64
C GLY A 53 6.58 21.03 -10.94
N VAL A 54 6.61 19.72 -11.19
CA VAL A 54 5.78 18.74 -10.47
C VAL A 54 6.56 18.13 -9.32
N THR A 55 5.94 18.03 -8.15
CA THR A 55 6.48 17.29 -7.00
C THR A 55 5.76 15.96 -6.84
N ILE A 56 6.54 14.89 -6.69
CA ILE A 56 6.03 13.55 -6.34
C ILE A 56 6.41 13.26 -4.90
N LEU A 57 5.41 12.99 -4.08
CA LEU A 57 5.54 12.41 -2.75
C LEU A 57 5.27 10.91 -2.84
N THR A 58 6.10 10.09 -2.20
CA THR A 58 5.82 8.66 -2.04
C THR A 58 6.20 8.25 -0.64
N GLY A 59 5.26 7.70 0.13
CA GLY A 59 5.52 7.34 1.51
C GLY A 59 4.42 6.48 2.11
N GLN A 60 4.71 5.87 3.25
CA GLN A 60 3.71 5.19 4.06
C GLN A 60 2.85 6.24 4.77
N VAL A 61 1.54 6.08 4.70
CA VAL A 61 0.63 6.90 5.49
C VAL A 61 0.41 6.24 6.85
N ILE A 62 0.42 7.03 7.93
CA ILE A 62 0.25 6.58 9.32
C ILE A 62 -1.12 5.89 9.52
N ASP A 63 -2.18 6.53 8.99
CA ASP A 63 -3.56 6.07 8.96
C ASP A 63 -4.39 6.91 7.94
N GLN A 64 -5.66 6.56 7.73
CA GLN A 64 -6.50 7.31 6.77
C GLN A 64 -6.73 8.78 7.16
N SER A 65 -6.70 9.12 8.45
CA SER A 65 -6.84 10.51 8.93
C SER A 65 -5.61 11.35 8.56
N ALA A 66 -4.41 10.77 8.63
CA ALA A 66 -3.18 11.42 8.17
C ALA A 66 -3.19 11.67 6.66
N LEU A 67 -3.72 10.74 5.86
CA LEU A 67 -3.92 10.96 4.44
C LEU A 67 -4.92 12.11 4.20
N GLN A 68 -6.05 12.10 4.90
CA GLN A 68 -7.06 13.16 4.77
C GLN A 68 -6.46 14.53 5.14
N GLY A 69 -5.75 14.64 6.27
CA GLY A 69 -5.10 15.89 6.68
C GLY A 69 -4.05 16.39 5.68
N LEU A 70 -3.30 15.48 5.06
CA LEU A 70 -2.38 15.85 3.98
C LEU A 70 -3.12 16.39 2.75
N LEU A 71 -4.24 15.77 2.36
CA LEU A 71 -5.04 16.24 1.22
C LEU A 71 -5.67 17.61 1.50
N ASP A 72 -6.22 17.80 2.70
CA ASP A 72 -6.79 19.07 3.14
C ASP A 72 -5.74 20.19 3.14
N TYR A 73 -4.54 19.92 3.69
CA TYR A 73 -3.42 20.86 3.66
C TYR A 73 -3.04 21.28 2.22
N LEU A 74 -3.02 20.33 1.28
CA LEU A 74 -2.73 20.62 -0.12
C LEU A 74 -3.80 21.54 -0.73
N PHE A 75 -5.08 21.29 -0.44
CA PHE A 75 -6.18 22.12 -0.92
C PHE A 75 -6.18 23.52 -0.30
N ASP A 76 -5.96 23.64 1.01
CA ASP A 76 -5.90 24.92 1.71
C ASP A 76 -4.76 25.81 1.19
N MET A 77 -3.65 25.20 0.76
CA MET A 77 -2.52 25.90 0.16
C MET A 77 -2.72 26.22 -1.33
N GLY A 78 -3.87 25.87 -1.92
CA GLY A 78 -4.17 26.06 -3.33
C GLY A 78 -3.33 25.19 -4.26
N ILE A 79 -2.76 24.10 -3.76
CA ILE A 79 -1.87 23.21 -4.51
C ILE A 79 -2.70 22.20 -5.29
N THR A 80 -2.54 22.18 -6.60
CA THR A 80 -3.27 21.25 -7.46
C THR A 80 -2.72 19.83 -7.32
N ILE A 81 -3.58 18.90 -6.92
CA ILE A 81 -3.29 17.46 -6.93
C ILE A 81 -3.49 16.92 -8.35
N LEU A 82 -2.42 16.40 -8.93
CA LEU A 82 -2.40 15.83 -10.28
C LEU A 82 -2.76 14.35 -10.28
N SER A 83 -2.38 13.62 -9.22
CA SER A 83 -2.69 12.19 -9.09
C SER A 83 -2.51 11.72 -7.64
N LEU A 84 -3.38 10.82 -7.20
CA LEU A 84 -3.27 10.06 -5.95
C LEU A 84 -3.35 8.57 -6.29
N LYS A 85 -2.36 7.78 -5.86
CA LYS A 85 -2.31 6.33 -6.10
C LYS A 85 -1.92 5.60 -4.82
N ARG A 86 -2.68 4.57 -4.45
CA ARG A 86 -2.25 3.56 -3.47
C ARG A 86 -1.33 2.59 -4.18
N LEU A 87 -0.15 2.35 -3.61
CA LEU A 87 0.78 1.33 -4.05
C LEU A 87 0.52 0.08 -3.20
N ASP A 88 0.07 -1.00 -3.82
CA ASP A 88 -0.17 -2.25 -3.12
C ASP A 88 1.16 -2.85 -2.64
N THR A 89 1.38 -2.86 -1.32
CA THR A 89 2.53 -3.56 -0.71
C THR A 89 2.25 -5.06 -0.53
N HIS A 90 1.06 -5.56 -0.89
CA HIS A 90 0.82 -7.00 -0.90
C HIS A 90 1.65 -7.57 -2.05
N PRO A 91 2.62 -8.48 -1.81
CA PRO A 91 3.23 -9.21 -2.91
C PRO A 91 2.07 -9.84 -3.65
N LYS A 92 1.87 -9.46 -4.91
CA LYS A 92 0.83 -10.06 -5.73
C LYS A 92 1.16 -11.55 -5.72
N MET A 93 0.50 -12.31 -4.85
CA MET A 93 0.50 -13.75 -4.94
C MET A 93 -0.40 -13.99 -6.13
N ASP A 94 0.20 -13.84 -7.30
CA ASP A 94 -0.29 -14.37 -8.54
C ASP A 94 -0.44 -15.87 -8.25
N PHE A 95 -1.62 -16.27 -7.78
CA PHE A 95 -2.04 -17.66 -7.78
C PHE A 95 -2.19 -18.07 -9.25
N LEU A 96 -1.06 -18.17 -9.95
CA LEU A 96 -0.93 -18.95 -11.16
C LEU A 96 -1.14 -20.40 -10.73
N HIS A 97 -2.41 -20.80 -10.61
CA HIS A 97 -2.95 -22.10 -10.97
C HIS A 97 -4.44 -22.16 -10.58
N HIS A 98 -5.27 -21.39 -11.30
CA HIS A 98 -6.73 -21.59 -11.37
C HIS A 98 -7.08 -22.88 -12.14
N SER A 99 -6.33 -23.97 -11.91
CA SER A 99 -6.53 -25.28 -12.53
C SER A 99 -6.49 -26.43 -11.50
N LEU A 100 -6.14 -26.17 -10.24
CA LEU A 100 -6.12 -27.22 -9.21
C LEU A 100 -7.33 -27.20 -8.26
N PHE A 101 -8.20 -26.18 -8.34
CA PHE A 101 -9.38 -26.11 -7.47
C PHE A 101 -10.53 -27.03 -7.90
N HIS A 102 -10.56 -27.51 -9.15
CA HIS A 102 -11.67 -28.33 -9.66
C HIS A 102 -11.50 -29.85 -9.44
N SER A 103 -10.32 -30.32 -8.98
CA SER A 103 -10.04 -31.76 -8.83
C SER A 103 -9.99 -32.26 -7.37
N ILE A 104 -10.39 -31.43 -6.40
CA ILE A 104 -10.31 -31.79 -4.96
C ILE A 104 -11.71 -31.89 -4.30
N TYR A 105 -12.80 -31.59 -5.03
CA TYR A 105 -14.16 -31.58 -4.47
C TYR A 105 -15.13 -32.65 -5.02
N LEU A 106 -14.69 -33.57 -5.91
CA LEU A 106 -15.59 -34.60 -6.49
C LEU A 106 -15.02 -36.03 -6.55
N ALA A 107 -14.23 -36.46 -5.56
CA ALA A 107 -13.90 -37.87 -5.37
C ALA A 107 -13.92 -38.25 -3.89
#